data_AF-A0A3B5LHG2-F1
#
_entry.id   AF-A0A3B5LHG2-F1
#
_cell.length_a   1.000
_cell.length_b   1.000
_cell.length_c   1.000
_cell.angle_alpha   90.00
_cell.angle_beta   90.00
_cell.angle_gamma   90.00
#
_symmetry.space_group_name_H-M   'P 1'
#
loop_
_entity.id
_entity.type
_entity.pdbx_description
1 polymer ?
#
loop_
_entity_poly.entity_id
_entity_poly.type
_entity_poly.pdbx_seq_one_letter_code
_entity_poly.pdbx_strand_id
1 'polypeptide(L)'
;MTLLWFSGLTLIISALIPLRSLGCPYGCRCYSLTVECGSLGIKEIPQGAPSITETIFLQDNAIVQIRLQDLNRLRSLHYLYLQNNSISALEPGAFLNQGQLLELALNGNLIHLVTPDMFRGLEHLRILYLAGNQITRIQDHTFRGLQRLQELHLQENSIELLAEHALSGLSSLALLDLSRNHLRTLGASFLKPLVSLQVLRITENPWRCDCALGWLRTWIGEDGQRLLSSAEQRRLMCAEPPRLSHLSLAEVAPNSLVCIPPVVQLEPNHLTVRLGESLRVSCQASGYPQPQVTWKKASHGKAQLSPRGLFQELGPNGELFRPGFDPDMGSGMLFLSNVTVAHAGRYECEAWNPGGVARVTFHLAVNMSSSSYSSQLWPRLNTHSYEPLFEQDSMDFSALGPATQTAIAIGISLLALTAVLLLIMIYTRHQQYQKEDNGSYCTSKEESILYVNDYSDGPTTFAQLEEYRDDHGHEMYVLNRTKKFEMECAVMCIVFSCKLNVSLPPLYLVHGSPISSVVMKII
;
A
#
# COMPACT_ATOMS: atom_id res chain seq x y z
N MET A 1 76.61 47.44 -30.89
CA MET A 1 75.58 48.50 -30.98
C MET A 1 74.44 47.92 -31.82
N THR A 2 73.43 47.34 -31.16
CA THR A 2 72.08 47.94 -30.96
C THR A 2 71.30 47.98 -32.29
N LEU A 3 70.19 47.24 -32.46
CA LEU A 3 68.89 47.60 -31.89
C LEU A 3 67.92 46.40 -31.89
N LEU A 4 67.22 46.28 -30.77
CA LEU A 4 66.05 45.44 -30.51
C LEU A 4 64.83 45.95 -31.30
N TRP A 5 64.04 45.04 -31.87
CA TRP A 5 62.61 45.27 -32.16
C TRP A 5 61.79 44.22 -31.41
N PHE A 6 61.19 44.67 -30.30
CA PHE A 6 60.09 44.02 -29.61
C PHE A 6 58.81 44.24 -30.42
N SER A 7 58.04 43.19 -30.69
CA SER A 7 56.61 43.32 -30.94
C SER A 7 55.86 42.03 -30.61
N GLY A 8 54.95 42.13 -29.63
CA GLY A 8 53.77 41.27 -29.57
C GLY A 8 53.76 40.19 -28.49
N LEU A 9 53.89 40.56 -27.22
CA LEU A 9 53.39 39.70 -26.13
C LEU A 9 51.89 39.99 -25.94
N THR A 10 51.03 39.32 -26.71
CA THR A 10 49.60 39.23 -26.39
C THR A 10 49.45 38.25 -25.23
N LEU A 11 49.24 38.78 -24.03
CA LEU A 11 48.79 38.04 -22.85
C LEU A 11 47.42 37.43 -23.16
N ILE A 12 47.41 36.15 -23.59
CA ILE A 12 46.22 35.31 -23.52
C ILE A 12 46.08 34.92 -22.06
N ILE A 13 45.35 35.75 -21.29
CA ILE A 13 44.77 35.31 -20.03
C ILE A 13 43.73 34.27 -20.42
N SER A 14 44.13 33.00 -20.38
CA SER A 14 43.21 31.87 -20.39
C SER A 14 42.31 32.02 -19.18
N ALA A 15 41.16 32.67 -19.37
CA ALA A 15 40.03 32.48 -18.49
C ALA A 15 39.80 30.97 -18.43
N LEU A 16 40.12 30.37 -17.28
CA LEU A 16 39.57 29.09 -16.85
C LEU A 16 38.06 29.29 -16.72
N ILE A 17 37.39 29.35 -17.86
CA ILE A 17 35.95 29.11 -17.93
C ILE A 17 35.86 27.63 -17.56
N PRO A 18 35.25 27.26 -16.42
CA PRO A 18 34.99 25.86 -16.17
C PRO A 18 34.20 25.36 -17.36
N LEU A 19 34.68 24.33 -18.04
CA LEU A 19 33.93 23.67 -19.10
C LEU A 19 32.52 23.45 -18.54
N ARG A 20 31.54 24.19 -19.05
CA ARG A 20 30.14 23.85 -18.82
C ARG A 20 30.02 22.43 -19.36
N SER A 21 29.83 21.46 -18.46
CA SER A 21 29.55 20.09 -18.86
C SER A 21 28.41 20.15 -19.86
N LEU A 22 28.69 19.81 -21.12
CA LEU A 22 27.69 19.72 -22.17
C LEU A 22 26.61 18.75 -21.65
N GLY A 23 25.44 19.27 -21.26
CA GLY A 23 24.33 18.46 -20.75
C GLY A 23 24.22 18.32 -19.23
N CYS A 24 24.54 19.33 -18.41
CA CYS A 24 23.98 19.34 -17.04
C CYS A 24 22.60 20.00 -17.05
N PRO A 25 21.55 19.39 -16.48
CA PRO A 25 20.24 20.02 -16.36
C PRO A 25 20.28 21.37 -15.62
N TYR A 26 19.37 22.27 -15.99
CA TYR A 26 19.28 23.57 -15.35
C TYR A 26 18.93 23.43 -13.85
N GLY A 27 19.68 24.13 -13.00
CA GLY A 27 19.51 24.09 -11.54
C GLY A 27 20.19 22.90 -10.85
N CYS A 28 20.57 21.87 -11.59
CA CYS A 28 21.24 20.70 -11.01
C CYS A 28 22.76 20.87 -10.94
N ARG A 29 23.39 20.06 -10.08
CA ARG A 29 24.85 19.92 -9.98
C ARG A 29 25.28 18.62 -10.64
N CYS A 30 26.27 18.70 -11.53
CA CYS A 30 26.80 17.52 -12.20
C CYS A 30 28.29 17.39 -11.90
N TYR A 31 28.71 16.20 -11.44
CA TYR A 31 30.10 15.89 -11.15
C TYR A 31 30.36 14.40 -11.37
N SER A 32 31.52 14.07 -11.95
CA SER A 32 31.84 12.69 -12.35
C SER A 32 30.70 12.08 -13.20
N LEU A 33 30.07 11.01 -12.72
CA LEU A 33 28.94 10.32 -13.32
C LEU A 33 27.64 10.53 -12.54
N THR A 34 27.58 11.58 -11.71
CA THR A 34 26.46 11.90 -10.83
C THR A 34 25.77 13.20 -11.25
N VAL A 35 24.44 13.18 -11.24
CA VAL A 35 23.58 14.36 -11.43
C VAL A 35 22.73 14.55 -10.17
N GLU A 36 22.94 15.66 -9.48
CA GLU A 36 22.27 16.02 -8.23
C GLU A 36 21.25 17.13 -8.46
N CYS A 37 19.98 16.80 -8.26
CA CYS A 37 18.82 17.65 -8.52
C CYS A 37 17.81 17.65 -7.34
N GLY A 38 18.26 17.33 -6.13
CA GLY A 38 17.38 17.23 -4.95
C GLY A 38 16.85 18.59 -4.47
N SER A 39 15.62 18.63 -3.96
CA SER A 39 15.03 19.82 -3.32
C SER A 39 14.94 21.08 -4.19
N LEU A 40 14.74 20.91 -5.50
CA LEU A 40 14.69 22.02 -6.48
C LEU A 40 13.26 22.37 -6.95
N GLY A 41 12.24 21.67 -6.46
CA GLY A 41 10.85 21.87 -6.89
C GLY A 41 10.60 21.41 -8.34
N ILE A 42 11.40 20.47 -8.83
CA ILE A 42 11.31 19.94 -10.19
C ILE A 42 10.00 19.16 -10.35
N LYS A 43 9.30 19.38 -11.47
CA LYS A 43 8.01 18.72 -11.76
C LYS A 43 8.11 17.54 -12.73
N GLU A 44 9.23 17.44 -13.45
CA GLU A 44 9.47 16.41 -14.46
C GLU A 44 10.94 16.02 -14.47
N ILE A 45 11.25 14.77 -14.80
CA ILE A 45 12.64 14.31 -14.91
C ILE A 45 13.36 15.11 -16.01
N PRO A 46 14.52 15.73 -15.71
CA PRO A 46 15.19 16.61 -16.66
C PRO A 46 15.85 15.84 -17.81
N GLN A 47 15.49 16.19 -19.05
CA GLN A 47 15.99 15.57 -20.29
C GLN A 47 17.47 15.86 -20.62
N GLY A 48 18.09 16.79 -19.88
CA GLY A 48 19.41 17.31 -20.18
C GLY A 48 20.57 16.42 -19.74
N ALA A 49 20.34 15.43 -18.87
CA ALA A 49 21.40 14.66 -18.21
C ALA A 49 22.30 13.89 -19.20
N PRO A 50 23.63 13.80 -18.96
CA PRO A 50 24.53 13.09 -19.86
C PRO A 50 24.20 11.60 -19.94
N SER A 51 24.32 10.98 -21.12
CA SER A 51 23.99 9.56 -21.31
C SER A 51 24.89 8.58 -20.53
N ILE A 52 26.06 9.05 -20.10
CA ILE A 52 27.02 8.28 -19.28
C ILE A 52 26.70 8.34 -17.77
N THR A 53 25.67 9.09 -17.37
CA THR A 53 25.30 9.24 -15.95
C THR A 53 24.98 7.88 -15.33
N GLU A 54 25.59 7.60 -14.19
CA GLU A 54 25.39 6.38 -13.40
C GLU A 54 24.50 6.59 -12.18
N THR A 55 24.49 7.81 -11.63
CA THR A 55 23.72 8.14 -10.42
C THR A 55 22.91 9.42 -10.62
N ILE A 56 21.62 9.38 -10.30
CA ILE A 56 20.74 10.54 -10.33
C ILE A 56 20.01 10.69 -8.99
N PHE A 57 20.15 11.88 -8.40
CA PHE A 57 19.43 12.31 -7.20
C PHE A 57 18.32 13.28 -7.57
N LEU A 58 17.06 12.86 -7.45
CA LEU A 58 15.85 13.65 -7.74
C LEU A 58 14.90 13.68 -6.54
N GLN A 59 15.39 13.39 -5.34
CA GLN A 59 14.59 13.38 -4.11
C GLN A 59 14.02 14.76 -3.73
N ASP A 60 12.94 14.74 -2.95
CA ASP A 60 12.33 15.94 -2.36
C ASP A 60 11.93 16.97 -3.43
N ASN A 61 11.31 16.51 -4.51
CA ASN A 61 10.83 17.32 -5.63
C ASN A 61 9.30 17.17 -5.80
N ALA A 62 8.75 17.65 -6.91
CA ALA A 62 7.32 17.63 -7.21
C ALA A 62 7.01 16.82 -8.48
N ILE A 63 7.79 15.76 -8.76
CA ILE A 63 7.61 14.92 -9.94
C ILE A 63 6.33 14.09 -9.77
N VAL A 64 5.47 14.08 -10.78
CA VAL A 64 4.13 13.44 -10.72
C VAL A 64 4.08 12.09 -11.46
N GLN A 65 4.92 11.92 -12.47
CA GLN A 65 4.92 10.70 -13.29
C GLN A 65 6.30 10.44 -13.88
N ILE A 66 6.57 9.17 -14.18
CA ILE A 66 7.74 8.74 -14.95
C ILE A 66 7.26 8.27 -16.32
N ARG A 67 7.64 8.98 -17.37
CA ARG A 67 7.25 8.68 -18.76
C ARG A 67 8.30 7.83 -19.45
N LEU A 68 7.89 7.12 -20.51
CA LEU A 68 8.75 6.23 -21.29
C LEU A 68 10.01 6.91 -21.84
N GLN A 69 9.88 8.17 -22.20
CA GLN A 69 10.98 8.95 -22.77
C GLN A 69 11.97 9.49 -21.73
N ASP A 70 11.58 9.59 -20.46
CA ASP A 70 12.33 10.34 -19.44
C ASP A 70 13.71 9.75 -19.16
N LEU A 71 13.81 8.42 -19.13
CA LEU A 71 15.05 7.71 -18.80
C LEU A 71 15.71 7.06 -20.02
N ASN A 72 15.07 7.05 -21.19
CA ASN A 72 15.43 6.25 -22.35
C ASN A 72 16.93 6.35 -22.79
N ARG A 73 17.55 7.52 -22.61
CA ARG A 73 18.96 7.77 -22.97
C ARG A 73 19.98 7.37 -21.90
N LEU A 74 19.53 7.17 -20.66
CA LEU A 74 20.35 6.92 -19.48
C LEU A 74 20.53 5.41 -19.28
N ARG A 75 21.26 4.77 -20.20
CA ARG A 75 21.45 3.31 -20.23
C ARG A 75 22.48 2.80 -19.22
N SER A 76 23.36 3.69 -18.77
CA SER A 76 24.42 3.41 -17.79
C SER A 76 23.97 3.66 -16.35
N LEU A 77 22.69 3.94 -16.12
CA LEU A 77 22.17 4.29 -14.80
C LEU A 77 22.23 3.07 -13.87
N HIS A 78 22.88 3.23 -12.71
CA HIS A 78 22.98 2.24 -11.64
C HIS A 78 22.11 2.60 -10.44
N TYR A 79 22.01 3.90 -10.11
CA TYR A 79 21.30 4.39 -8.93
C TYR A 79 20.33 5.52 -9.31
N LEU A 80 19.05 5.37 -8.97
CA LEU A 80 18.02 6.36 -9.22
C LEU A 80 17.21 6.63 -7.96
N TYR A 81 17.35 7.85 -7.43
CA TYR A 81 16.71 8.30 -6.21
C TYR A 81 15.57 9.28 -6.52
N LEU A 82 14.34 8.84 -6.32
CA LEU A 82 13.09 9.58 -6.58
C LEU A 82 12.18 9.65 -5.35
N GLN A 83 12.74 9.42 -4.16
CA GLN A 83 11.99 9.46 -2.92
C GLN A 83 11.40 10.83 -2.61
N ASN A 84 10.30 10.87 -1.86
CA ASN A 84 9.61 12.10 -1.45
C ASN A 84 9.25 13.00 -2.64
N ASN A 85 8.56 12.44 -3.62
CA ASN A 85 7.99 13.16 -4.75
C ASN A 85 6.45 13.02 -4.72
N SER A 86 5.78 13.36 -5.81
CA SER A 86 4.32 13.18 -5.97
C SER A 86 3.99 12.13 -7.03
N ILE A 87 4.86 11.14 -7.22
CA ILE A 87 4.75 10.18 -8.33
C ILE A 87 3.53 9.30 -8.09
N SER A 88 2.53 9.39 -8.95
CA SER A 88 1.31 8.54 -8.88
C SER A 88 1.24 7.49 -9.98
N ALA A 89 2.00 7.67 -11.07
CA ALA A 89 1.96 6.78 -12.23
C ALA A 89 3.35 6.61 -12.88
N LEU A 90 3.63 5.39 -13.31
CA LEU A 90 4.80 5.01 -14.10
C LEU A 90 4.27 4.45 -15.42
N GLU A 91 4.67 5.02 -16.55
CA GLU A 91 4.26 4.51 -17.86
C GLU A 91 4.82 3.10 -18.10
N PRO A 92 4.03 2.18 -18.70
CA PRO A 92 4.52 0.84 -19.02
C PRO A 92 5.79 0.90 -19.87
N GLY A 93 6.83 0.22 -19.41
CA GLY A 93 8.11 0.16 -20.10
C GLY A 93 9.01 1.39 -19.94
N ALA A 94 8.73 2.29 -18.98
CA ALA A 94 9.62 3.42 -18.67
C ALA A 94 11.05 3.03 -18.27
N PHE A 95 11.24 1.76 -17.85
CA PHE A 95 12.53 1.20 -17.46
C PHE A 95 13.13 0.19 -18.45
N LEU A 96 12.59 0.07 -19.67
CA LEU A 96 13.02 -0.96 -20.63
C LEU A 96 14.50 -0.89 -20.99
N ASN A 97 15.11 0.30 -20.92
CA ASN A 97 16.50 0.54 -21.30
C ASN A 97 17.42 0.75 -20.08
N GLN A 98 16.92 0.53 -18.86
CA GLN A 98 17.62 0.72 -17.59
C GLN A 98 18.15 -0.62 -17.04
N GLY A 99 18.66 -1.46 -17.92
CA GLY A 99 19.08 -2.83 -17.57
C GLY A 99 20.23 -2.91 -16.57
N GLN A 100 21.02 -1.84 -16.40
CA GLN A 100 22.14 -1.77 -15.43
C GLN A 100 21.71 -1.23 -14.06
N LEU A 101 20.45 -0.83 -13.89
CA LEU A 101 19.97 -0.24 -12.64
C LEU A 101 20.06 -1.27 -11.52
N LEU A 102 20.72 -0.90 -10.42
CA LEU A 102 20.93 -1.72 -9.23
C LEU A 102 19.99 -1.31 -8.10
N GLU A 103 19.68 -0.03 -8.00
CA GLU A 103 18.87 0.52 -6.91
C GLU A 103 17.90 1.58 -7.43
N LEU A 104 16.64 1.42 -7.03
CA LEU A 104 15.55 2.32 -7.37
C LEU A 104 14.79 2.71 -6.11
N ALA A 105 14.86 3.99 -5.75
CA ALA A 105 14.13 4.55 -4.61
C ALA A 105 12.88 5.31 -5.06
N LEU A 106 11.71 4.77 -4.74
CA LEU A 106 10.39 5.36 -5.01
C LEU A 106 9.57 5.53 -3.72
N ASN A 107 10.20 5.44 -2.55
CA ASN A 107 9.53 5.60 -1.27
C ASN A 107 9.00 7.03 -1.04
N GLY A 108 7.92 7.17 -0.28
CA GLY A 108 7.31 8.49 -0.03
C GLY A 108 6.70 9.12 -1.29
N ASN A 109 5.96 8.34 -2.08
CA ASN A 109 5.27 8.80 -3.29
C ASN A 109 3.77 8.48 -3.21
N LEU A 110 3.03 8.63 -4.31
CA LEU A 110 1.58 8.47 -4.39
C LEU A 110 1.19 7.25 -5.26
N ILE A 111 2.07 6.25 -5.38
CA ILE A 111 1.83 5.07 -6.23
C ILE A 111 0.72 4.22 -5.59
N HIS A 112 -0.41 4.09 -6.29
CA HIS A 112 -1.54 3.28 -5.83
C HIS A 112 -1.64 1.90 -6.51
N LEU A 113 -1.16 1.80 -7.76
CA LEU A 113 -1.24 0.58 -8.56
C LEU A 113 0.17 0.17 -9.02
N VAL A 114 0.50 -1.10 -8.80
CA VAL A 114 1.69 -1.75 -9.37
C VAL A 114 1.23 -2.81 -10.36
N THR A 115 1.83 -2.82 -11.56
CA THR A 115 1.48 -3.74 -12.63
C THR A 115 2.72 -4.53 -13.09
N PRO A 116 2.54 -5.74 -13.66
CA PRO A 116 3.67 -6.56 -14.13
C PRO A 116 4.63 -5.88 -15.12
N ASP A 117 4.16 -4.90 -15.89
CA ASP A 117 4.97 -4.20 -16.89
C ASP A 117 5.72 -2.97 -16.34
N MET A 118 5.42 -2.56 -15.10
CA MET A 118 5.96 -1.33 -14.50
C MET A 118 7.48 -1.39 -14.29
N PHE A 119 8.01 -2.54 -13.86
CA PHE A 119 9.43 -2.73 -13.55
C PHE A 119 10.17 -3.56 -14.61
N ARG A 120 9.55 -3.76 -15.78
CA ARG A 120 10.13 -4.54 -16.86
C ARG A 120 11.37 -3.85 -17.42
N GLY A 121 12.45 -4.62 -17.61
CA GLY A 121 13.76 -4.13 -18.07
C GLY A 121 14.80 -3.99 -16.95
N LEU A 122 14.38 -4.04 -15.69
CA LEU A 122 15.25 -3.89 -14.51
C LEU A 122 15.93 -5.22 -14.09
N GLU A 123 16.64 -5.86 -15.01
CA GLU A 123 17.18 -7.23 -14.86
C GLU A 123 18.32 -7.37 -13.83
N HIS A 124 18.99 -6.27 -13.48
CA HIS A 124 20.08 -6.24 -12.50
C HIS A 124 19.69 -5.58 -11.18
N LEU A 125 18.41 -5.18 -11.02
CA LEU A 125 17.93 -4.49 -9.84
C LEU A 125 18.11 -5.38 -8.61
N ARG A 126 18.69 -4.80 -7.56
CA ARG A 126 18.97 -5.44 -6.27
C ARG A 126 18.08 -4.89 -5.17
N ILE A 127 17.81 -3.59 -5.18
CA ILE A 127 17.04 -2.93 -4.12
C ILE A 127 15.92 -2.10 -4.76
N LEU A 128 14.70 -2.33 -4.29
CA LEU A 128 13.51 -1.58 -4.69
C LEU A 128 12.81 -1.04 -3.45
N TYR A 129 12.78 0.29 -3.32
CA TYR A 129 12.03 0.97 -2.26
C TYR A 129 10.68 1.46 -2.77
N LEU A 130 9.60 0.91 -2.22
CA LEU A 130 8.22 1.32 -2.45
C LEU A 130 7.51 1.71 -1.15
N ALA A 131 8.24 1.83 -0.05
CA ALA A 131 7.69 2.16 1.26
C ALA A 131 7.00 3.54 1.28
N GLY A 132 5.97 3.73 2.09
CA GLY A 132 5.28 5.03 2.19
C GLY A 132 4.58 5.44 0.89
N ASN A 133 3.92 4.50 0.21
CA ASN A 133 3.09 4.74 -0.97
C ASN A 133 1.61 4.38 -0.66
N GLN A 134 0.76 4.30 -1.67
CA GLN A 134 -0.68 4.02 -1.52
C GLN A 134 -1.08 2.69 -2.16
N ILE A 135 -0.16 1.73 -2.24
CA ILE A 135 -0.39 0.46 -2.93
C ILE A 135 -1.44 -0.34 -2.17
N THR A 136 -2.53 -0.73 -2.84
CA THR A 136 -3.64 -1.48 -2.20
C THR A 136 -3.65 -2.97 -2.51
N ARG A 137 -3.16 -3.36 -3.69
CA ARG A 137 -3.14 -4.77 -4.15
C ARG A 137 -1.89 -5.06 -4.93
N ILE A 138 -1.34 -6.26 -4.73
CA ILE A 138 -0.23 -6.79 -5.53
C ILE A 138 -0.73 -8.04 -6.25
N GLN A 139 -0.80 -7.97 -7.58
CA GLN A 139 -1.30 -9.03 -8.44
C GLN A 139 -0.21 -10.06 -8.75
N ASP A 140 -0.64 -11.21 -9.29
CA ASP A 140 0.29 -12.26 -9.72
C ASP A 140 1.31 -11.72 -10.71
N HIS A 141 2.57 -12.12 -10.52
CA HIS A 141 3.69 -11.76 -11.41
C HIS A 141 4.01 -10.26 -11.47
N THR A 142 3.57 -9.45 -10.49
CA THR A 142 3.86 -8.00 -10.45
C THR A 142 5.36 -7.68 -10.55
N PHE A 143 6.20 -8.47 -9.89
CA PHE A 143 7.66 -8.27 -9.87
C PHE A 143 8.42 -9.19 -10.84
N ARG A 144 7.75 -9.68 -11.88
CA ARG A 144 8.35 -10.59 -12.85
C ARG A 144 9.53 -9.92 -13.56
N GLY A 145 10.64 -10.63 -13.66
CA GLY A 145 11.86 -10.17 -14.32
C GLY A 145 12.89 -9.57 -13.35
N LEU A 146 12.53 -9.30 -12.10
CA LEU A 146 13.44 -8.83 -11.06
C LEU A 146 14.20 -9.99 -10.40
N GLN A 147 14.84 -10.85 -11.21
CA GLN A 147 15.45 -12.11 -10.74
C GLN A 147 16.61 -11.90 -9.77
N ARG A 148 17.28 -10.75 -9.84
CA ARG A 148 18.42 -10.38 -8.98
C ARG A 148 18.03 -9.52 -7.78
N LEU A 149 16.73 -9.27 -7.58
CA LEU A 149 16.26 -8.46 -6.46
C LEU A 149 16.62 -9.14 -5.14
N GLN A 150 17.25 -8.39 -4.25
CA GLN A 150 17.71 -8.81 -2.93
C GLN A 150 16.85 -8.19 -1.84
N GLU A 151 16.38 -6.95 -2.02
CA GLU A 151 15.57 -6.26 -1.04
C GLU A 151 14.34 -5.63 -1.68
N LEU A 152 13.19 -5.89 -1.05
CA LEU A 152 11.91 -5.31 -1.43
C LEU A 152 11.25 -4.69 -0.20
N HIS A 153 11.14 -3.36 -0.21
CA HIS A 153 10.59 -2.56 0.87
C HIS A 153 9.19 -2.07 0.48
N LEU A 154 8.15 -2.63 1.09
CA LEU A 154 6.73 -2.35 0.83
C LEU A 154 5.99 -1.87 2.09
N GLN A 155 6.71 -1.58 3.17
CA GLN A 155 6.13 -1.11 4.42
C GLN A 155 5.42 0.24 4.27
N GLU A 156 4.49 0.54 5.18
CA GLU A 156 3.74 1.80 5.18
C GLU A 156 2.99 2.04 3.86
N ASN A 157 2.35 0.99 3.35
CA ASN A 157 1.41 1.06 2.23
C ASN A 157 -0.01 0.72 2.71
N SER A 158 -0.93 0.53 1.77
CA SER A 158 -2.31 0.13 2.07
C SER A 158 -2.65 -1.27 1.56
N ILE A 159 -1.68 -2.19 1.54
CA ILE A 159 -1.84 -3.49 0.86
C ILE A 159 -2.86 -4.34 1.62
N GLU A 160 -4.00 -4.62 0.98
CA GLU A 160 -5.07 -5.49 1.49
C GLU A 160 -4.93 -6.93 1.00
N LEU A 161 -4.42 -7.10 -0.23
CA LEU A 161 -4.35 -8.37 -0.93
C LEU A 161 -3.00 -8.55 -1.60
N LEU A 162 -2.33 -9.64 -1.24
CA LEU A 162 -1.17 -10.19 -1.92
C LEU A 162 -1.60 -11.47 -2.64
N ALA A 163 -1.59 -11.45 -3.97
CA ALA A 163 -1.99 -12.60 -4.78
C ALA A 163 -1.00 -13.78 -4.62
N GLU A 164 -1.46 -15.00 -4.90
CA GLU A 164 -0.73 -16.24 -4.60
C GLU A 164 0.63 -16.32 -5.30
N HIS A 165 0.73 -15.79 -6.51
CA HIS A 165 1.94 -15.78 -7.34
C HIS A 165 2.52 -14.37 -7.51
N ALA A 166 2.17 -13.43 -6.63
CA ALA A 166 2.63 -12.04 -6.68
C ALA A 166 4.16 -11.91 -6.66
N LEU A 167 4.83 -12.73 -5.85
CA LEU A 167 6.28 -12.73 -5.65
C LEU A 167 7.00 -13.80 -6.49
N SER A 168 6.32 -14.37 -7.48
CA SER A 168 6.91 -15.38 -8.36
C SER A 168 8.06 -14.80 -9.18
N GLY A 169 9.21 -15.48 -9.16
CA GLY A 169 10.44 -15.06 -9.86
C GLY A 169 11.45 -14.29 -9.00
N LEU A 170 11.13 -13.98 -7.74
CA LEU A 170 12.03 -13.31 -6.79
C LEU A 170 12.94 -14.29 -6.04
N SER A 171 13.67 -15.14 -6.77
CA SER A 171 14.48 -16.23 -6.18
C SER A 171 15.67 -15.73 -5.36
N SER A 172 16.21 -14.55 -5.66
CA SER A 172 17.36 -13.96 -4.95
C SER A 172 16.99 -13.05 -3.78
N LEU A 173 15.69 -12.90 -3.48
CA LEU A 173 15.22 -11.98 -2.46
C LEU A 173 15.68 -12.44 -1.07
N ALA A 174 16.42 -11.57 -0.37
CA ALA A 174 16.94 -11.80 0.96
C ALA A 174 16.11 -11.07 2.04
N LEU A 175 15.54 -9.91 1.72
CA LEU A 175 14.70 -9.12 2.63
C LEU A 175 13.37 -8.76 1.96
N LEU A 176 12.29 -9.07 2.67
CA LEU A 176 10.93 -8.63 2.33
C LEU A 176 10.31 -7.91 3.52
N ASP A 177 9.96 -6.63 3.34
CA ASP A 177 9.26 -5.84 4.35
C ASP A 177 7.84 -5.50 3.88
N LEU A 178 6.85 -6.10 4.55
CA LEU A 178 5.41 -5.90 4.36
C LEU A 178 4.78 -5.34 5.65
N SER A 179 5.57 -4.84 6.59
CA SER A 179 5.06 -4.28 7.84
C SER A 179 4.16 -3.06 7.59
N ARG A 180 3.30 -2.69 8.56
CA ARG A 180 2.47 -1.48 8.47
C ARG A 180 1.63 -1.41 7.18
N ASN A 181 0.88 -2.47 6.93
CA ASN A 181 -0.04 -2.61 5.78
C ASN A 181 -1.44 -3.05 6.29
N HIS A 182 -2.35 -3.39 5.36
CA HIS A 182 -3.73 -3.79 5.68
C HIS A 182 -3.98 -5.28 5.40
N LEU A 183 -2.94 -6.11 5.45
CA LEU A 183 -3.06 -7.54 5.21
C LEU A 183 -3.85 -8.21 6.35
N ARG A 184 -4.89 -8.94 5.98
CA ARG A 184 -5.67 -9.75 6.93
C ARG A 184 -5.26 -11.21 6.95
N THR A 185 -4.69 -11.73 5.87
CA THR A 185 -4.27 -13.12 5.74
C THR A 185 -3.14 -13.26 4.72
N LEU A 186 -2.43 -14.39 4.76
CA LEU A 186 -1.40 -14.77 3.80
C LEU A 186 -1.57 -16.26 3.48
N GLY A 187 -1.37 -16.65 2.22
CA GLY A 187 -1.44 -18.06 1.80
C GLY A 187 -0.07 -18.74 1.87
N ALA A 188 0.03 -19.98 2.35
CA ALA A 188 1.30 -20.69 2.55
C ALA A 188 2.21 -20.76 1.30
N SER A 189 1.63 -20.65 0.10
CA SER A 189 2.36 -20.63 -1.18
C SER A 189 3.22 -19.38 -1.40
N PHE A 190 2.95 -18.26 -0.72
CA PHE A 190 3.64 -16.99 -1.01
C PHE A 190 5.16 -17.04 -0.71
N LEU A 191 5.59 -17.87 0.24
CA LEU A 191 7.00 -18.05 0.61
C LEU A 191 7.75 -19.02 -0.31
N LYS A 192 7.04 -19.91 -1.01
CA LYS A 192 7.66 -20.93 -1.88
C LYS A 192 8.66 -20.38 -2.91
N PRO A 193 8.40 -19.26 -3.62
CA PRO A 193 9.37 -18.74 -4.59
C PRO A 193 10.61 -18.10 -3.94
N LEU A 194 10.57 -17.76 -2.65
CA LEU A 194 11.58 -16.93 -1.97
C LEU A 194 12.68 -17.78 -1.32
N VAL A 195 13.41 -18.54 -2.13
CA VAL A 195 14.40 -19.53 -1.66
C VAL A 195 15.60 -18.94 -0.91
N SER A 196 15.97 -17.70 -1.22
CA SER A 196 17.08 -16.98 -0.58
C SER A 196 16.67 -16.08 0.59
N LEU A 197 15.39 -16.12 1.01
CA LEU A 197 14.87 -15.22 2.03
C LEU A 197 15.59 -15.42 3.38
N GLN A 198 15.97 -14.32 4.00
CA GLN A 198 16.68 -14.26 5.28
C GLN A 198 15.91 -13.42 6.30
N VAL A 199 15.25 -12.35 5.85
CA VAL A 199 14.50 -11.43 6.70
C VAL A 199 13.09 -11.26 6.14
N LEU A 200 12.09 -11.54 6.98
CA LEU A 200 10.69 -11.28 6.68
C LEU A 200 10.13 -10.35 7.75
N ARG A 201 9.53 -9.23 7.35
CA ARG A 201 8.80 -8.33 8.26
C ARG A 201 7.35 -8.25 7.82
N ILE A 202 6.45 -8.69 8.70
CA ILE A 202 5.00 -8.77 8.46
C ILE A 202 4.19 -8.28 9.67
N THR A 203 4.86 -7.56 10.58
CA THR A 203 4.25 -7.00 11.78
C THR A 203 3.34 -5.81 11.44
N GLU A 204 2.54 -5.35 12.40
CA GLU A 204 1.69 -4.16 12.22
C GLU A 204 0.72 -4.25 11.03
N ASN A 205 0.09 -5.42 10.88
CA ASN A 205 -0.99 -5.65 9.93
C ASN A 205 -2.25 -6.14 10.69
N PRO A 206 -3.47 -5.87 10.20
CA PRO A 206 -4.71 -6.27 10.85
C PRO A 206 -5.02 -7.78 10.65
N TRP A 207 -4.15 -8.64 11.19
CA TRP A 207 -4.22 -10.09 10.99
C TRP A 207 -5.54 -10.68 11.48
N ARG A 208 -6.19 -11.46 10.61
CA ARG A 208 -7.32 -12.32 10.95
C ARG A 208 -6.82 -13.68 11.36
N CYS A 209 -6.83 -13.92 12.66
CA CYS A 209 -6.44 -15.17 13.29
C CYS A 209 -7.58 -16.19 13.24
N ASP A 210 -7.81 -16.72 12.05
CA ASP A 210 -8.74 -17.81 11.75
C ASP A 210 -7.98 -19.07 11.28
N CYS A 211 -8.72 -20.08 10.80
CA CYS A 211 -8.10 -21.31 10.30
C CYS A 211 -7.17 -21.08 9.09
N ALA A 212 -7.41 -20.06 8.27
CA ALA A 212 -6.64 -19.79 7.07
C ALA A 212 -5.24 -19.29 7.42
N LEU A 213 -5.11 -18.50 8.49
CA LEU A 213 -3.82 -18.05 9.01
C LEU A 213 -3.13 -19.11 9.90
N GLY A 214 -3.78 -20.25 10.13
CA GLY A 214 -3.28 -21.33 10.99
C GLY A 214 -1.92 -21.88 10.56
N TRP A 215 -1.64 -21.94 9.26
CA TRP A 215 -0.33 -22.37 8.77
C TRP A 215 0.77 -21.41 9.22
N LEU A 216 0.52 -20.09 9.22
CA LEU A 216 1.51 -19.08 9.55
C LEU A 216 1.89 -19.18 11.01
N ARG A 217 0.91 -19.43 11.90
CA ARG A 217 1.18 -19.75 13.29
C ARG A 217 2.16 -20.91 13.37
N THR A 218 1.80 -22.06 12.80
CA THR A 218 2.61 -23.29 12.92
C THR A 218 4.01 -23.05 12.37
N TRP A 219 4.10 -22.39 11.22
CA TRP A 219 5.36 -22.03 10.58
C TRP A 219 6.23 -21.12 11.46
N ILE A 220 5.68 -20.13 12.16
CA ILE A 220 6.43 -19.28 13.11
C ILE A 220 7.06 -20.12 14.24
N GLY A 221 6.36 -21.14 14.72
CA GLY A 221 6.85 -22.03 15.76
C GLY A 221 7.97 -22.98 15.32
N GLU A 222 8.09 -23.21 14.01
CA GLU A 222 9.03 -24.15 13.40
C GLU A 222 10.07 -23.40 12.55
N ASP A 223 9.94 -23.44 11.22
CA ASP A 223 10.92 -22.89 10.27
C ASP A 223 11.05 -21.35 10.33
N GLY A 224 10.01 -20.66 10.79
CA GLY A 224 9.91 -19.20 10.83
C GLY A 224 10.88 -18.54 11.80
N GLN A 225 11.43 -19.29 12.76
CA GLN A 225 12.45 -18.79 13.71
C GLN A 225 13.71 -18.27 13.01
N ARG A 226 14.01 -18.76 11.80
CA ARG A 226 15.13 -18.27 10.98
C ARG A 226 14.88 -16.90 10.38
N LEU A 227 13.63 -16.57 10.05
CA LEU A 227 13.28 -15.36 9.30
C LEU A 227 12.69 -14.24 10.16
N LEU A 228 12.09 -14.60 11.30
CA LEU A 228 11.46 -13.68 12.24
C LEU A 228 12.21 -13.70 13.57
N SER A 229 12.74 -12.55 13.98
CA SER A 229 13.35 -12.40 15.31
C SER A 229 12.31 -12.64 16.42
N SER A 230 12.76 -13.03 17.62
CA SER A 230 11.85 -13.21 18.76
C SER A 230 11.07 -11.93 19.12
N ALA A 231 11.61 -10.74 18.80
CA ALA A 231 10.91 -9.47 18.96
C ALA A 231 9.79 -9.30 17.91
N GLU A 232 10.05 -9.66 16.65
CA GLU A 232 9.05 -9.63 15.57
C GLU A 232 7.89 -10.58 15.85
N GLN A 233 8.19 -11.80 16.31
CA GLN A 233 7.16 -12.80 16.65
C GLN A 233 6.19 -12.29 17.73
N ARG A 234 6.68 -11.56 18.74
CA ARG A 234 5.84 -10.95 19.78
C ARG A 234 4.99 -9.79 19.27
N ARG A 235 5.40 -9.14 18.18
CA ARG A 235 4.69 -8.00 17.56
C ARG A 235 3.68 -8.41 16.49
N LEU A 236 3.59 -9.71 16.17
CA LEU A 236 2.61 -10.22 15.21
C LEU A 236 1.27 -10.45 15.92
N MET A 237 0.48 -9.39 16.02
CA MET A 237 -0.76 -9.33 16.79
C MET A 237 -1.98 -9.62 15.92
N CYS A 238 -2.93 -10.38 16.48
CA CYS A 238 -4.24 -10.59 15.90
C CYS A 238 -5.11 -9.33 16.02
N ALA A 239 -5.81 -8.96 14.96
CA ALA A 239 -6.84 -7.92 14.97
C ALA A 239 -8.26 -8.52 14.98
N GLU A 240 -8.47 -9.56 14.19
CA GLU A 240 -9.71 -10.34 14.11
C GLU A 240 -9.45 -11.80 14.50
N PRO A 241 -10.43 -12.55 15.01
CA PRO A 241 -11.73 -12.08 15.52
C PRO A 241 -11.57 -11.31 16.84
N PRO A 242 -12.60 -10.55 17.31
CA PRO A 242 -12.52 -9.77 18.55
C PRO A 242 -12.05 -10.56 19.77
N ARG A 243 -12.40 -11.84 19.87
CA ARG A 243 -11.98 -12.75 20.96
C ARG A 243 -10.47 -13.05 21.00
N LEU A 244 -9.76 -12.88 19.89
CA LEU A 244 -8.31 -13.06 19.79
C LEU A 244 -7.58 -11.73 19.58
N SER A 245 -8.30 -10.61 19.55
CA SER A 245 -7.72 -9.30 19.29
C SER A 245 -6.64 -8.97 20.32
N HIS A 246 -5.54 -8.37 19.86
CA HIS A 246 -4.36 -8.01 20.67
C HIS A 246 -3.59 -9.20 21.28
N LEU A 247 -3.89 -10.44 20.90
CA LEU A 247 -3.03 -11.58 21.23
C LEU A 247 -1.96 -11.77 20.15
N SER A 248 -0.75 -12.15 20.55
CA SER A 248 0.27 -12.57 19.59
C SER A 248 -0.16 -13.88 18.92
N LEU A 249 -0.06 -13.96 17.60
CA LEU A 249 -0.42 -15.16 16.84
C LEU A 249 0.33 -16.40 17.34
N ALA A 250 1.58 -16.24 17.79
CA ALA A 250 2.41 -17.35 18.30
C ALA A 250 1.83 -17.96 19.59
N GLU A 251 1.14 -17.15 20.40
CA GLU A 251 0.55 -17.54 21.68
C GLU A 251 -0.86 -18.14 21.52
N VAL A 252 -1.51 -17.92 20.37
CA VAL A 252 -2.84 -18.46 20.09
C VAL A 252 -2.79 -19.98 19.96
N ALA A 253 -3.64 -20.68 20.73
CA ALA A 253 -3.76 -22.13 20.66
C ALA A 253 -4.27 -22.59 19.26
N PRO A 254 -3.76 -23.70 18.69
CA PRO A 254 -4.11 -24.09 17.32
C PRO A 254 -5.61 -24.33 17.13
N ASN A 255 -6.26 -24.91 18.14
CA ASN A 255 -7.71 -25.16 18.16
C ASN A 255 -8.57 -23.88 18.23
N SER A 256 -7.97 -22.73 18.54
CA SER A 256 -8.68 -21.44 18.60
C SER A 256 -8.77 -20.76 17.24
N LEU A 257 -7.98 -21.20 16.25
CA LEU A 257 -7.98 -20.72 14.88
C LEU A 257 -9.04 -21.47 14.06
N VAL A 258 -10.25 -20.93 14.05
CA VAL A 258 -11.46 -21.61 13.54
C VAL A 258 -12.04 -20.85 12.35
N CYS A 259 -12.52 -21.59 11.35
CA CYS A 259 -13.41 -21.10 10.32
C CYS A 259 -14.76 -21.82 10.39
N ILE A 260 -15.83 -21.10 10.07
CA ILE A 260 -17.19 -21.61 9.98
C ILE A 260 -17.56 -21.66 8.50
N PRO A 261 -17.83 -22.84 7.92
CA PRO A 261 -18.19 -22.98 6.51
C PRO A 261 -19.40 -22.13 6.13
N PRO A 262 -19.53 -21.72 4.86
CA PRO A 262 -20.64 -20.88 4.44
C PRO A 262 -21.99 -21.61 4.53
N VAL A 263 -23.03 -20.90 4.93
CA VAL A 263 -24.43 -21.32 4.85
C VAL A 263 -25.16 -20.31 3.98
N VAL A 264 -25.79 -20.81 2.91
CA VAL A 264 -26.44 -19.98 1.90
C VAL A 264 -27.96 -20.04 2.06
N GLN A 265 -28.58 -18.87 2.04
CA GLN A 265 -30.02 -18.65 2.01
C GLN A 265 -30.37 -17.99 0.68
N LEU A 266 -31.25 -18.63 -0.09
CA LEU A 266 -31.68 -18.18 -1.40
C LEU A 266 -33.21 -18.11 -1.44
N GLU A 267 -33.73 -16.89 -1.60
CA GLU A 267 -35.17 -16.65 -1.73
C GLU A 267 -35.43 -15.61 -2.83
N PRO A 268 -36.23 -15.93 -3.87
CA PRO A 268 -36.79 -17.24 -4.22
C PRO A 268 -35.79 -18.17 -4.92
N ASN A 269 -36.00 -19.49 -4.83
CA ASN A 269 -35.19 -20.49 -5.56
C ASN A 269 -35.68 -20.75 -7.01
N HIS A 270 -36.88 -20.28 -7.34
CA HIS A 270 -37.46 -20.34 -8.68
C HIS A 270 -38.27 -19.07 -8.95
N LEU A 271 -38.09 -18.46 -10.12
CA LEU A 271 -38.84 -17.28 -10.53
C LEU A 271 -39.24 -17.39 -12.00
N THR A 272 -40.48 -17.00 -12.31
CA THR A 272 -40.95 -16.84 -13.69
C THR A 272 -41.10 -15.36 -13.99
N VAL A 273 -40.39 -14.87 -15.02
CA VAL A 273 -40.34 -13.44 -15.37
C VAL A 273 -40.85 -13.24 -16.79
N ARG A 274 -41.53 -12.12 -17.07
CA ARG A 274 -42.01 -11.82 -18.43
C ARG A 274 -40.89 -11.28 -19.30
N LEU A 275 -41.06 -11.40 -20.63
CA LEU A 275 -40.13 -10.79 -21.57
C LEU A 275 -40.03 -9.28 -21.35
N GLY A 276 -38.79 -8.78 -21.26
CA GLY A 276 -38.49 -7.37 -21.07
C GLY A 276 -38.50 -6.86 -19.63
N GLU A 277 -38.98 -7.66 -18.66
CA GLU A 277 -38.91 -7.30 -17.24
C GLU A 277 -37.46 -7.36 -16.71
N SER A 278 -37.22 -6.70 -15.57
CA SER A 278 -35.95 -6.80 -14.84
C SER A 278 -36.18 -7.55 -13.53
N LEU A 279 -35.21 -8.37 -13.11
CA LEU A 279 -35.27 -9.12 -11.86
C LEU A 279 -34.03 -8.90 -11.02
N ARG A 280 -34.19 -9.09 -9.71
CA ARG A 280 -33.12 -9.04 -8.71
C ARG A 280 -33.31 -10.18 -7.72
N VAL A 281 -32.31 -11.04 -7.57
CA VAL A 281 -32.35 -12.19 -6.65
C VAL A 281 -31.17 -12.10 -5.69
N SER A 282 -31.44 -12.18 -4.39
CA SER A 282 -30.39 -12.15 -3.37
C SER A 282 -29.96 -13.56 -3.00
N CYS A 283 -28.66 -13.79 -2.99
CA CYS A 283 -28.05 -14.94 -2.36
C CYS A 283 -27.29 -14.47 -1.12
N GLN A 284 -27.92 -14.66 0.04
CA GLN A 284 -27.33 -14.28 1.31
C GLN A 284 -26.50 -15.46 1.84
N ALA A 285 -25.25 -15.21 2.18
CA ALA A 285 -24.37 -16.22 2.76
C ALA A 285 -23.87 -15.76 4.13
N SER A 286 -23.88 -16.68 5.09
CA SER A 286 -23.32 -16.48 6.43
C SER A 286 -22.15 -17.44 6.63
N GLY A 287 -21.17 -17.07 7.46
CA GLY A 287 -20.00 -17.88 7.72
C GLY A 287 -18.88 -17.04 8.34
N TYR A 288 -17.79 -17.70 8.74
CA TYR A 288 -16.61 -17.00 9.24
C TYR A 288 -15.33 -17.58 8.63
N PRO A 289 -14.47 -16.76 7.99
CA PRO A 289 -14.72 -15.36 7.67
C PRO A 289 -15.91 -15.16 6.73
N GLN A 290 -16.36 -13.91 6.60
CA GLN A 290 -17.49 -13.56 5.74
C GLN A 290 -17.27 -14.10 4.32
N PRO A 291 -18.17 -14.97 3.80
CA PRO A 291 -17.96 -15.66 2.55
C PRO A 291 -18.11 -14.73 1.35
N GLN A 292 -17.32 -15.01 0.30
CA GLN A 292 -17.45 -14.37 -0.99
C GLN A 292 -18.53 -15.09 -1.80
N VAL A 293 -19.52 -14.34 -2.29
CA VAL A 293 -20.65 -14.86 -3.05
C VAL A 293 -20.48 -14.58 -4.53
N THR A 294 -20.66 -15.60 -5.36
CA THR A 294 -20.56 -15.53 -6.82
C THR A 294 -21.75 -16.22 -7.48
N TRP A 295 -22.19 -15.70 -8.63
CA TRP A 295 -23.27 -16.26 -9.43
C TRP A 295 -22.73 -16.77 -10.76
N LYS A 296 -23.17 -17.95 -11.18
CA LYS A 296 -22.86 -18.51 -12.51
C LYS A 296 -24.08 -19.13 -13.16
N LYS A 297 -24.25 -18.95 -14.47
CA LYS A 297 -25.28 -19.68 -15.24
C LYS A 297 -24.74 -21.08 -15.56
N ALA A 298 -25.48 -22.12 -15.18
CA ALA A 298 -25.12 -23.48 -15.52
C ALA A 298 -25.33 -23.71 -17.02
N SER A 299 -24.26 -24.01 -17.76
CA SER A 299 -24.32 -24.31 -19.19
C SER A 299 -24.95 -25.68 -19.43
N HIS A 300 -25.85 -25.76 -20.41
CA HIS A 300 -26.33 -27.04 -20.94
C HIS A 300 -25.32 -27.59 -21.96
N GLY A 301 -24.26 -28.28 -21.52
CA GLY A 301 -23.36 -29.00 -22.45
C GLY A 301 -21.93 -29.20 -21.98
N LYS A 302 -21.32 -30.34 -22.34
CA LYS A 302 -19.97 -30.79 -21.95
C LYS A 302 -18.91 -29.69 -22.17
N ALA A 303 -18.22 -29.34 -21.09
CA ALA A 303 -17.00 -28.53 -21.15
C ALA A 303 -15.89 -29.29 -21.89
N GLN A 304 -15.36 -28.70 -22.96
CA GLN A 304 -14.08 -29.09 -23.55
C GLN A 304 -13.08 -27.97 -23.25
N LEU A 305 -12.06 -28.27 -22.44
CA LEU A 305 -11.01 -27.32 -22.10
C LEU A 305 -10.24 -26.90 -23.36
N SER A 306 -10.11 -25.59 -23.57
CA SER A 306 -9.08 -25.01 -24.44
C SER A 306 -7.98 -24.37 -23.57
N PRO A 307 -6.71 -24.33 -24.02
CA PRO A 307 -5.57 -23.96 -23.16
C PRO A 307 -5.48 -22.46 -22.83
N ARG A 308 -6.51 -21.65 -23.10
CA ARG A 308 -6.47 -20.18 -22.96
C ARG A 308 -7.66 -19.54 -22.25
N GLY A 309 -8.54 -20.31 -21.60
CA GLY A 309 -9.44 -19.79 -20.57
C GLY A 309 -10.42 -18.68 -20.97
N LEU A 310 -10.80 -18.56 -22.24
CA LEU A 310 -11.84 -17.63 -22.69
C LEU A 310 -13.10 -18.42 -23.08
N PHE A 311 -14.21 -18.13 -22.39
CA PHE A 311 -15.55 -18.59 -22.76
C PHE A 311 -16.00 -17.84 -24.03
N GLN A 312 -16.39 -18.57 -25.07
CA GLN A 312 -16.99 -17.99 -26.27
C GLN A 312 -18.14 -18.89 -26.75
N GLU A 313 -19.38 -18.43 -26.57
CA GLU A 313 -20.54 -19.01 -27.25
C GLU A 313 -20.78 -18.26 -28.56
N LEU A 314 -20.82 -19.01 -29.67
CA LEU A 314 -21.18 -18.52 -31.00
C LEU A 314 -22.69 -18.68 -31.18
N GLY A 315 -23.39 -17.56 -31.45
CA GLY A 315 -24.77 -17.61 -31.92
C GLY A 315 -24.86 -18.12 -33.36
N PRO A 316 -26.05 -18.57 -33.83
CA PRO A 316 -26.24 -19.15 -35.16
C PRO A 316 -25.94 -18.19 -36.33
N ASN A 317 -25.77 -16.89 -36.07
CA ASN A 317 -25.49 -15.86 -37.09
C ASN A 317 -24.14 -15.14 -36.90
N GLY A 318 -23.24 -15.62 -36.04
CA GLY A 318 -21.89 -15.07 -35.93
C GLY A 318 -21.77 -13.68 -35.28
N GLU A 319 -22.83 -13.13 -34.67
CA GLU A 319 -22.73 -11.90 -33.88
C GLU A 319 -22.33 -12.19 -32.42
N LEU A 320 -21.43 -11.33 -31.91
CA LEU A 320 -20.88 -11.38 -30.56
C LEU A 320 -21.95 -10.96 -29.53
N PHE A 321 -22.83 -11.88 -29.12
CA PHE A 321 -23.70 -11.64 -27.97
C PHE A 321 -22.84 -11.58 -26.69
N ARG A 322 -22.62 -10.38 -26.17
CA ARG A 322 -22.38 -10.18 -24.74
C ARG A 322 -23.74 -10.16 -24.05
N PRO A 323 -24.25 -11.26 -23.46
CA PRO A 323 -25.30 -11.08 -22.46
C PRO A 323 -24.68 -10.19 -21.39
N GLY A 324 -25.35 -9.08 -21.04
CA GLY A 324 -24.95 -8.15 -19.99
C GLY A 324 -24.95 -8.87 -18.63
N PHE A 325 -23.92 -9.65 -18.40
CA PHE A 325 -23.62 -10.35 -17.18
C PHE A 325 -22.36 -9.67 -16.65
N ASP A 326 -22.52 -8.58 -15.92
CA ASP A 326 -21.48 -8.14 -14.99
C ASP A 326 -21.65 -9.04 -13.77
N PRO A 327 -20.79 -10.05 -13.54
CA PRO A 327 -20.83 -10.81 -12.30
C PRO A 327 -20.46 -9.84 -11.18
N ASP A 328 -21.47 -9.37 -10.46
CA ASP A 328 -21.31 -8.50 -9.31
C ASP A 328 -20.53 -9.30 -8.24
N MET A 329 -19.20 -9.13 -8.22
CA MET A 329 -18.33 -9.79 -7.25
C MET A 329 -18.55 -9.11 -5.91
N GLY A 330 -19.25 -9.80 -5.00
CA GLY A 330 -19.35 -9.42 -3.59
C GLY A 330 -20.67 -8.80 -3.14
N SER A 331 -21.60 -8.42 -4.03
CA SER A 331 -22.94 -7.96 -3.60
C SER A 331 -23.86 -9.10 -3.19
N GLY A 332 -23.58 -10.32 -3.66
CA GLY A 332 -24.45 -11.49 -3.50
C GLY A 332 -25.74 -11.42 -4.32
N MET A 333 -25.92 -10.40 -5.17
CA MET A 333 -27.15 -10.17 -5.93
C MET A 333 -26.98 -10.58 -7.39
N LEU A 334 -27.94 -11.35 -7.92
CA LEU A 334 -28.12 -11.55 -9.34
C LEU A 334 -29.09 -10.49 -9.87
N PHE A 335 -28.61 -9.63 -10.77
CA PHE A 335 -29.43 -8.62 -11.45
C PHE A 335 -29.48 -8.91 -12.95
N LEU A 336 -30.67 -9.04 -13.50
CA LEU A 336 -30.88 -9.17 -14.95
C LEU A 336 -31.90 -8.12 -15.37
N SER A 337 -31.52 -7.25 -16.31
CA SER A 337 -32.39 -6.26 -16.93
C SER A 337 -32.85 -6.70 -18.30
N ASN A 338 -34.07 -6.32 -18.70
CA ASN A 338 -34.62 -6.61 -20.03
C ASN A 338 -34.54 -8.11 -20.38
N VAL A 339 -35.23 -8.94 -19.59
CA VAL A 339 -35.11 -10.40 -19.64
C VAL A 339 -35.56 -10.98 -20.98
N THR A 340 -34.71 -11.83 -21.59
CA THR A 340 -35.00 -12.55 -22.84
C THR A 340 -35.08 -14.06 -22.60
N VAL A 341 -35.56 -14.82 -23.58
CA VAL A 341 -35.57 -16.31 -23.51
C VAL A 341 -34.17 -16.88 -23.30
N ALA A 342 -33.13 -16.20 -23.78
CA ALA A 342 -31.74 -16.62 -23.58
C ALA A 342 -31.29 -16.52 -22.11
N HIS A 343 -31.97 -15.77 -21.25
CA HIS A 343 -31.69 -15.74 -19.82
C HIS A 343 -32.32 -16.93 -19.07
N ALA A 344 -33.35 -17.58 -19.62
CA ALA A 344 -33.94 -18.76 -18.99
C ALA A 344 -32.87 -19.84 -18.73
N GLY A 345 -33.02 -20.55 -17.61
CA GLY A 345 -32.12 -21.64 -17.24
C GLY A 345 -31.80 -21.71 -15.77
N ARG A 346 -30.78 -22.52 -15.48
CA ARG A 346 -30.30 -22.80 -14.13
C ARG A 346 -29.14 -21.87 -13.81
N TYR A 347 -29.20 -21.21 -12.66
CA TYR A 347 -28.12 -20.43 -12.08
C TYR A 347 -27.65 -21.10 -10.79
N GLU A 348 -26.36 -21.07 -10.51
CA GLU A 348 -25.77 -21.54 -9.27
C GLU A 348 -25.19 -20.34 -8.53
N CYS A 349 -25.68 -20.10 -7.32
CA CYS A 349 -25.03 -19.24 -6.36
C CYS A 349 -24.02 -20.06 -5.57
N GLU A 350 -22.77 -19.61 -5.55
CA GLU A 350 -21.66 -20.23 -4.84
C GLU A 350 -21.09 -19.25 -3.81
N ALA A 351 -21.11 -19.65 -2.54
CA ALA A 351 -20.50 -18.91 -1.44
C ALA A 351 -19.24 -19.66 -0.96
N TRP A 352 -18.13 -18.95 -0.84
CA TRP A 352 -16.83 -19.51 -0.51
C TRP A 352 -16.17 -18.78 0.67
N ASN A 353 -15.60 -19.53 1.60
CA ASN A 353 -14.61 -19.04 2.55
C ASN A 353 -13.57 -20.16 2.83
N PRO A 354 -12.50 -19.89 3.59
CA PRO A 354 -11.51 -20.91 3.94
C PRO A 354 -12.06 -22.12 4.73
N GLY A 355 -13.23 -22.00 5.35
CA GLY A 355 -13.93 -23.11 6.00
C GLY A 355 -14.64 -24.05 5.03
N GLY A 356 -14.95 -23.61 3.81
CA GLY A 356 -15.56 -24.46 2.79
C GLY A 356 -16.34 -23.70 1.71
N VAL A 357 -17.11 -24.46 0.95
CA VAL A 357 -17.95 -23.95 -0.16
C VAL A 357 -19.39 -24.39 0.08
N ALA A 358 -20.35 -23.51 -0.16
CA ALA A 358 -21.77 -23.85 -0.23
C ALA A 358 -22.36 -23.38 -1.57
N ARG A 359 -23.25 -24.19 -2.15
CA ARG A 359 -23.86 -23.94 -3.46
C ARG A 359 -25.36 -24.13 -3.39
N VAL A 360 -26.11 -23.21 -4.00
CA VAL A 360 -27.57 -23.31 -4.13
C VAL A 360 -27.98 -22.96 -5.55
N THR A 361 -28.97 -23.67 -6.07
CA THR A 361 -29.48 -23.50 -7.43
C THR A 361 -30.70 -22.57 -7.46
N PHE A 362 -30.67 -21.60 -8.37
CA PHE A 362 -31.80 -20.76 -8.74
C PHE A 362 -32.30 -21.13 -10.15
N HIS A 363 -33.60 -21.21 -10.34
CA HIS A 363 -34.22 -21.51 -11.63
C HIS A 363 -34.99 -20.32 -12.19
N LEU A 364 -34.61 -19.85 -13.37
CA LEU A 364 -35.31 -18.78 -14.08
C LEU A 364 -36.12 -19.34 -15.24
N ALA A 365 -37.44 -19.18 -15.17
CA ALA A 365 -38.36 -19.40 -16.29
C ALA A 365 -38.75 -18.06 -16.92
N VAL A 366 -38.94 -18.04 -18.24
CA VAL A 366 -39.38 -16.84 -18.97
C VAL A 366 -40.73 -17.10 -19.59
N ASN A 367 -41.70 -16.25 -19.25
CA ASN A 367 -43.04 -16.35 -19.81
C ASN A 367 -43.14 -15.53 -21.11
N MET A 368 -43.48 -16.21 -22.20
CA MET A 368 -43.68 -15.64 -23.54
C MET A 368 -45.09 -15.10 -23.78
N SER A 369 -45.98 -15.12 -22.78
CA SER A 369 -47.31 -14.53 -22.93
C SER A 369 -47.18 -13.01 -23.11
N SER A 370 -47.26 -12.54 -24.36
CA SER A 370 -47.64 -11.18 -24.65
C SER A 370 -49.00 -10.92 -24.01
N SER A 371 -49.10 -9.92 -23.14
CA SER A 371 -50.41 -9.30 -22.93
C SER A 371 -50.77 -8.53 -24.20
N SER A 372 -51.24 -9.26 -25.20
CA SER A 372 -52.01 -8.73 -26.33
C SER A 372 -53.34 -9.48 -26.39
N TYR A 373 -54.19 -9.24 -25.40
CA TYR A 373 -55.62 -9.52 -25.50
C TYR A 373 -56.34 -8.18 -25.58
N SER A 374 -56.73 -7.79 -26.79
CA SER A 374 -57.91 -6.96 -27.00
C SER A 374 -58.64 -7.43 -28.25
N SER A 375 -59.32 -8.56 -28.16
CA SER A 375 -60.49 -8.82 -29.00
C SER A 375 -61.71 -8.19 -28.30
N GLN A 376 -61.87 -6.88 -28.46
CA GLN A 376 -63.14 -6.23 -28.16
C GLN A 376 -64.13 -6.52 -29.29
N LEU A 377 -65.12 -7.33 -28.96
CA LEU A 377 -66.41 -7.38 -29.62
C LEU A 377 -67.13 -6.05 -29.34
N TRP A 378 -67.44 -5.28 -30.38
CA TRP A 378 -68.35 -4.14 -30.27
C TRP A 378 -69.77 -4.65 -30.01
N PRO A 379 -70.55 -3.98 -29.15
CA PRO A 379 -71.65 -3.20 -29.72
C PRO A 379 -71.86 -1.80 -29.10
N ARG A 380 -72.11 -0.86 -30.02
CA ARG A 380 -72.93 0.37 -30.01
C ARG A 380 -73.25 1.13 -28.70
N LEU A 381 -72.94 2.44 -28.79
CA LEU A 381 -73.69 3.65 -28.38
C LEU A 381 -74.37 3.66 -27.00
N ASN A 382 -73.90 4.52 -26.08
CA ASN A 382 -74.45 5.87 -25.90
C ASN A 382 -73.71 6.70 -24.82
N THR A 383 -73.61 8.00 -25.10
CA THR A 383 -73.73 9.18 -24.20
C THR A 383 -72.78 9.42 -23.01
N HIS A 384 -72.16 10.62 -23.03
CA HIS A 384 -71.88 11.57 -21.93
C HIS A 384 -71.16 11.03 -20.66
N SER A 385 -70.14 11.64 -20.06
CA SER A 385 -69.60 13.01 -20.08
C SER A 385 -68.51 13.12 -18.98
N TYR A 386 -67.59 14.09 -19.12
CA TYR A 386 -66.70 14.70 -18.11
C TYR A 386 -65.54 13.89 -17.50
N GLU A 387 -64.32 14.37 -17.79
CA GLU A 387 -63.13 14.36 -16.93
C GLU A 387 -63.44 14.95 -15.54
N PRO A 388 -62.71 14.52 -14.50
CA PRO A 388 -61.70 15.44 -13.98
C PRO A 388 -60.35 14.80 -13.64
N LEU A 389 -59.32 15.61 -13.89
CA LEU A 389 -57.99 15.59 -13.28
C LEU A 389 -58.08 15.79 -11.75
N PHE A 390 -57.28 15.03 -11.01
CA PHE A 390 -56.72 15.41 -9.70
C PHE A 390 -55.37 14.68 -9.57
N GLU A 391 -54.26 15.34 -9.85
CA GLU A 391 -53.45 16.23 -8.99
C GLU A 391 -52.63 15.51 -7.93
N GLN A 392 -51.36 15.90 -7.95
CA GLN A 392 -50.22 15.31 -7.30
C GLN A 392 -49.99 16.08 -6.01
N ASP A 393 -50.42 15.52 -4.88
CA ASP A 393 -50.24 16.15 -3.57
C ASP A 393 -49.00 15.62 -2.84
N SER A 394 -48.20 16.61 -2.49
CA SER A 394 -47.10 16.62 -1.54
C SER A 394 -47.47 16.00 -0.19
N MET A 395 -46.55 15.23 0.38
CA MET A 395 -46.66 14.74 1.75
C MET A 395 -46.47 15.90 2.74
N ASP A 396 -47.57 16.48 3.21
CA ASP A 396 -47.60 17.38 4.34
C ASP A 396 -47.60 16.59 5.67
N PHE A 397 -46.68 16.93 6.55
CA PHE A 397 -46.44 16.27 7.83
C PHE A 397 -47.38 16.84 8.92
N SER A 398 -48.66 16.46 8.90
CA SER A 398 -49.62 16.87 9.94
C SER A 398 -50.40 15.68 10.51
N ALA A 399 -49.68 14.75 11.17
CA ALA A 399 -50.28 13.62 11.88
C ALA A 399 -49.67 13.38 13.28
N LEU A 400 -49.27 14.44 13.98
CA LEU A 400 -48.76 14.36 15.35
C LEU A 400 -49.45 15.41 16.22
N GLY A 401 -50.02 15.00 17.35
CA GLY A 401 -50.64 15.92 18.31
C GLY A 401 -49.64 16.96 18.84
N PRO A 402 -50.11 18.12 19.35
CA PRO A 402 -49.24 19.22 19.77
C PRO A 402 -48.24 18.82 20.86
N ALA A 403 -48.58 17.84 21.71
CA ALA A 403 -47.66 17.28 22.72
C ALA A 403 -46.54 16.42 22.11
N THR A 404 -46.79 15.70 21.01
CA THR A 404 -45.75 14.89 20.35
C THR A 404 -44.89 15.74 19.41
N GLN A 405 -45.46 16.78 18.79
CA GLN A 405 -44.67 17.75 18.02
C GLN A 405 -43.69 18.53 18.91
N THR A 406 -44.12 18.94 20.10
CA THR A 406 -43.24 19.61 21.06
C THR A 406 -42.14 18.67 21.60
N ALA A 407 -42.47 17.41 21.88
CA ALA A 407 -41.46 16.42 22.29
C ALA A 407 -40.42 16.13 21.19
N ILE A 408 -40.87 16.02 19.93
CA ILE A 408 -39.97 15.83 18.77
C ILE A 408 -39.12 17.08 18.54
N ALA A 409 -39.71 18.28 18.63
CA ALA A 409 -38.97 19.53 18.49
C ALA A 409 -37.91 19.68 19.60
N ILE A 410 -38.22 19.31 20.85
CA ILE A 410 -37.27 19.30 21.96
C ILE A 410 -36.17 18.26 21.71
N GLY A 411 -36.52 17.07 21.22
CA GLY A 411 -35.55 16.02 20.88
C GLY A 411 -34.60 16.43 19.76
N ILE A 412 -35.11 17.02 18.68
CA ILE A 412 -34.30 17.57 17.58
C ILE A 412 -33.42 18.71 18.08
N SER A 413 -33.94 19.59 18.95
CA SER A 413 -33.15 20.68 19.53
C SER A 413 -32.01 20.17 20.42
N LEU A 414 -32.25 19.12 21.21
CA LEU A 414 -31.23 18.46 22.03
C LEU A 414 -30.18 17.78 21.15
N LEU A 415 -30.59 17.06 20.10
CA LEU A 415 -29.66 16.43 19.16
C LEU A 415 -28.82 17.47 18.41
N ALA A 416 -29.43 18.57 17.97
CA ALA A 416 -28.71 19.69 17.36
C ALA A 416 -27.71 20.33 18.34
N LEU A 417 -28.10 20.52 19.61
CA LEU A 417 -27.22 21.03 20.64
C LEU A 417 -26.03 20.07 20.88
N THR A 418 -26.28 18.76 20.93
CA THR A 418 -25.20 17.76 21.09
C THR A 418 -24.27 17.74 19.88
N ALA A 419 -24.79 17.90 18.66
CA ALA A 419 -23.99 17.97 17.45
C ALA A 419 -23.13 19.25 17.42
N VAL A 420 -23.69 20.39 17.83
CA VAL A 420 -22.94 21.65 17.95
C VAL A 420 -21.85 21.53 19.02
N LEU A 421 -22.13 20.92 20.18
CA LEU A 421 -21.13 20.69 21.21
C LEU A 421 -20.01 19.75 20.74
N LEU A 422 -20.34 18.69 19.99
CA LEU A 422 -19.34 17.80 19.38
C LEU A 422 -18.50 18.53 18.34
N LEU A 423 -19.10 19.38 17.50
CA LEU A 423 -18.37 20.21 16.54
C LEU A 423 -17.48 21.23 17.24
N ILE A 424 -17.94 21.85 18.33
CA ILE A 424 -17.11 22.72 19.17
C ILE A 424 -15.97 21.90 19.78
N MET A 425 -16.21 20.70 20.32
CA MET A 425 -15.16 19.85 20.87
C MET A 425 -14.11 19.46 19.81
N ILE A 426 -14.54 19.09 18.60
CA ILE A 426 -13.67 18.76 17.46
C ILE A 426 -12.89 20.00 17.04
N TYR A 427 -13.54 21.16 16.95
CA TYR A 427 -12.89 22.43 16.61
C TYR A 427 -11.88 22.85 17.67
N THR A 428 -12.21 22.72 18.96
CA THR A 428 -11.28 23.02 20.06
C THR A 428 -10.11 22.04 20.10
N ARG A 429 -10.34 20.76 19.77
CA ARG A 429 -9.29 19.74 19.65
C ARG A 429 -8.38 20.04 18.46
N HIS A 430 -8.93 20.51 17.34
CA HIS A 430 -8.16 20.93 16.18
C HIS A 430 -7.37 22.23 16.44
N GLN A 431 -7.94 23.17 17.22
CA GLN A 431 -7.25 24.36 17.71
C GLN A 431 -6.14 24.02 18.71
N GLN A 432 -6.31 22.98 19.55
CA GLN A 432 -5.23 22.45 20.38
C GLN A 432 -4.11 21.85 19.53
N TYR A 433 -4.45 21.08 18.50
CA TYR A 433 -3.49 20.54 17.53
C TYR A 433 -2.70 21.64 16.79
N GLN A 434 -3.37 22.74 16.41
CA GLN A 434 -2.70 23.88 15.75
C GLN A 434 -1.92 24.79 16.72
N LYS A 435 -2.25 24.78 18.02
CA LYS A 435 -1.44 25.48 19.04
C LYS A 435 -0.20 24.70 19.44
N GLU A 436 -0.20 23.38 19.30
CA GLU A 436 0.99 22.53 19.50
C GLU A 436 2.03 22.69 18.36
N ASP A 437 1.60 23.08 17.16
CA ASP A 437 2.51 23.30 16.01
C ASP A 437 3.16 24.70 15.94
N ASN A 438 2.80 25.65 16.82
CA ASN A 438 3.28 27.04 16.69
C ASN A 438 3.83 27.69 17.98
N GLY A 439 4.25 26.90 18.98
CA GLY A 439 4.84 27.49 20.19
C GLY A 439 5.45 26.50 21.19
N SER A 440 6.64 26.00 20.87
CA SER A 440 7.81 25.78 21.75
C SER A 440 7.63 25.24 23.20
N TYR A 441 8.38 24.16 23.47
CA TYR A 441 8.97 23.72 24.75
C TYR A 441 8.15 22.82 25.73
N CYS A 442 8.55 21.54 25.77
CA CYS A 442 8.62 20.59 26.90
C CYS A 442 7.30 20.20 27.63
N THR A 443 6.93 18.94 27.91
CA THR A 443 7.59 17.62 27.95
C THR A 443 6.50 16.53 27.92
N SER A 444 6.63 15.48 27.11
CA SER A 444 6.01 14.17 27.42
C SER A 444 6.81 13.03 26.80
N LYS A 445 7.42 12.24 27.70
CA LYS A 445 7.92 10.87 27.56
C LYS A 445 7.76 10.21 26.18
N GLU A 446 8.81 10.24 25.38
CA GLU A 446 9.12 9.20 24.40
C GLU A 446 10.57 8.76 24.59
N GLU A 447 10.78 7.46 24.41
CA GLU A 447 11.99 6.72 24.71
C GLU A 447 13.14 7.16 23.79
N SER A 448 14.23 7.58 24.43
CA SER A 448 15.40 8.19 23.83
C SER A 448 16.23 7.18 23.02
N ILE A 449 16.16 7.27 21.70
CA ILE A 449 17.22 6.84 20.79
C ILE A 449 18.27 7.96 20.75
N LEU A 450 19.52 7.64 21.09
CA LEU A 450 20.62 8.59 21.02
C LEU A 450 21.05 8.75 19.56
N TYR A 451 20.69 9.87 18.93
CA TYR A 451 21.32 10.32 17.70
C TYR A 451 22.46 11.27 18.05
N VAL A 452 23.70 10.82 17.86
CA VAL A 452 24.86 11.73 17.80
C VAL A 452 25.06 12.10 16.34
N ASN A 453 24.60 13.30 15.96
CA ASN A 453 25.01 13.91 14.70
C ASN A 453 26.33 14.65 14.97
N ASP A 454 27.44 14.10 14.47
CA ASP A 454 28.62 14.90 14.18
C ASP A 454 28.74 15.00 12.65
N TYR A 455 28.63 16.22 12.14
CA TYR A 455 28.74 16.54 10.72
C TYR A 455 30.21 16.50 10.33
N SER A 456 30.80 15.31 10.27
CA SER A 456 31.98 14.92 9.50
C SER A 456 32.33 13.46 9.86
N ASP A 457 32.21 12.56 8.89
CA ASP A 457 32.74 11.18 8.88
C ASP A 457 31.95 10.05 9.60
N GLY A 458 31.03 9.40 8.86
CA GLY A 458 30.71 7.95 8.93
C GLY A 458 30.11 7.34 10.23
N PRO A 459 29.53 6.13 10.16
CA PRO A 459 28.89 5.50 11.32
C PRO A 459 29.92 4.95 12.33
N THR A 460 29.77 5.29 13.61
CA THR A 460 30.50 4.68 14.74
C THR A 460 29.65 3.60 15.42
N THR A 461 30.28 2.49 15.84
CA THR A 461 29.62 1.37 16.53
C THR A 461 30.13 1.22 17.97
N PHE A 462 29.32 0.58 18.83
CA PHE A 462 29.54 0.41 20.29
C PHE A 462 30.87 -0.25 20.70
N ALA A 463 31.64 -0.81 19.76
CA ALA A 463 32.87 -1.56 19.98
C ALA A 463 34.11 -0.69 20.28
N GLN A 464 33.99 0.64 20.37
CA GLN A 464 35.10 1.58 20.57
C GLN A 464 35.11 2.28 21.94
N LEU A 465 34.19 1.93 22.84
CA LEU A 465 34.11 2.46 24.20
C LEU A 465 34.86 1.56 25.18
N GLU A 466 35.84 2.12 25.89
CA GLU A 466 36.49 1.47 27.03
C GLU A 466 35.99 2.08 28.34
N GLU A 467 35.66 1.22 29.30
CA GLU A 467 35.22 1.60 30.64
C GLU A 467 36.44 1.72 31.57
N TYR A 468 36.55 2.86 32.24
CA TYR A 468 37.60 3.16 33.18
C TYR A 468 36.98 3.43 34.55
N ARG A 469 37.61 2.92 35.62
CA ARG A 469 37.18 3.13 37.00
C ARG A 469 38.30 3.82 37.77
N ASP A 470 37.95 4.90 38.46
CA ASP A 470 38.89 5.54 39.39
C ASP A 470 38.91 4.82 40.76
N ASP A 471 39.90 5.15 41.59
CA ASP A 471 40.09 4.55 42.92
C ASP A 471 38.94 4.85 43.91
N HIS A 472 37.97 5.68 43.51
CA HIS A 472 36.77 6.01 44.28
C HIS A 472 35.50 5.31 43.74
N GLY A 473 35.64 4.49 42.69
CA GLY A 473 34.58 3.64 42.17
C GLY A 473 33.65 4.29 41.13
N HIS A 474 33.99 5.46 40.60
CA HIS A 474 33.22 6.10 39.54
C HIS A 474 33.54 5.48 38.17
N GLU A 475 32.51 5.20 37.37
CA GLU A 475 32.63 4.65 36.03
C GLU A 475 32.64 5.77 34.99
N MET A 476 33.61 5.75 34.08
CA MET A 476 33.73 6.69 32.96
C MET A 476 34.03 5.93 31.66
N TYR A 477 33.45 6.37 30.54
CA TYR A 477 33.66 5.74 29.23
C TYR A 477 34.52 6.63 28.33
N VAL A 478 35.59 6.07 27.76
CA VAL A 478 36.54 6.77 26.89
C VAL A 478 36.60 6.11 25.52
N LEU A 479 36.56 6.92 24.46
CA LEU A 479 36.64 6.46 23.07
C LEU A 479 38.11 6.24 22.67
N ASN A 480 38.52 4.98 22.51
CA ASN A 480 39.89 4.64 22.13
C ASN A 480 40.01 4.39 20.63
N ARG A 481 40.51 5.41 19.90
CA ARG A 481 40.64 5.39 18.43
C ARG A 481 41.84 4.58 17.89
N THR A 482 42.63 3.94 18.75
CA THR A 482 43.83 3.17 18.31
C THR A 482 43.61 1.66 18.20
N LYS A 483 42.46 1.14 18.67
CA LYS A 483 42.11 -0.28 18.60
C LYS A 483 41.58 -0.65 17.22
N LYS A 484 42.25 -1.59 16.54
CA LYS A 484 41.65 -2.42 15.48
C LYS A 484 41.43 -3.80 16.07
N PHE A 485 40.22 -4.38 16.00
CA PHE A 485 40.02 -5.75 15.48
C PHE A 485 38.62 -6.37 15.62
N GLU A 486 38.42 -7.29 14.67
CA GLU A 486 37.76 -8.61 14.60
C GLU A 486 36.66 -9.06 15.58
N MET A 487 35.80 -9.87 14.98
CA MET A 487 34.51 -10.36 15.42
C MET A 487 34.67 -11.74 16.08
N GLU A 488 34.22 -11.91 17.32
CA GLU A 488 33.85 -13.20 17.90
C GLU A 488 32.68 -13.06 18.88
N CYS A 489 31.72 -13.98 18.80
CA CYS A 489 30.46 -14.02 19.55
C CYS A 489 30.64 -14.40 21.03
N ALA A 490 29.98 -13.69 21.96
CA ALA A 490 29.29 -14.30 23.11
C ALA A 490 28.37 -13.31 23.87
N VAL A 491 27.14 -13.77 24.07
CA VAL A 491 26.05 -13.44 25.02
C VAL A 491 26.43 -12.61 26.28
N MET A 492 25.64 -11.57 26.63
CA MET A 492 24.80 -11.50 27.86
C MET A 492 24.05 -10.14 27.97
N CYS A 493 22.75 -10.20 28.31
CA CYS A 493 21.90 -9.05 28.67
C CYS A 493 22.32 -8.42 30.02
N ILE A 494 22.04 -7.13 30.23
CA ILE A 494 21.28 -6.56 31.37
C ILE A 494 21.00 -5.07 31.10
N VAL A 495 19.77 -4.66 31.40
CA VAL A 495 19.23 -3.29 31.36
C VAL A 495 19.55 -2.59 32.68
N PHE A 496 20.03 -1.34 32.66
CA PHE A 496 19.71 -0.34 33.69
C PHE A 496 19.67 1.07 33.08
N SER A 497 18.63 1.82 33.46
CA SER A 497 18.36 3.20 33.04
C SER A 497 18.80 4.15 34.16
N CYS A 498 19.55 5.21 33.84
CA CYS A 498 19.72 6.38 34.70
C CYS A 498 19.71 7.65 33.84
N LYS A 499 18.76 8.55 34.13
CA LYS A 499 18.63 9.89 33.56
C LYS A 499 19.48 10.86 34.37
N LEU A 500 20.29 11.69 33.70
CA LEU A 500 20.77 12.96 34.27
C LEU A 500 20.86 14.03 33.19
N ASN A 501 20.32 15.20 33.52
CA ASN A 501 20.09 16.34 32.65
C ASN A 501 20.82 17.53 33.30
N VAL A 502 21.87 18.08 32.67
CA VAL A 502 22.51 19.33 33.14
C VAL A 502 22.99 20.17 31.96
N SER A 503 22.46 21.38 31.88
CA SER A 503 22.89 22.53 31.08
C SER A 503 23.98 23.33 31.80
N LEU A 504 24.95 23.96 31.11
CA LEU A 504 25.67 25.21 31.49
C LEU A 504 26.60 25.70 30.31
N PRO A 505 27.14 26.95 30.30
CA PRO A 505 27.23 27.88 29.16
C PRO A 505 28.70 28.13 28.70
N PRO A 506 29.03 29.10 27.80
CA PRO A 506 30.24 29.04 26.98
C PRO A 506 31.50 29.60 27.68
N LEU A 507 32.66 29.00 27.40
CA LEU A 507 33.98 29.51 27.78
C LEU A 507 34.91 29.57 26.56
N TYR A 508 35.61 30.70 26.41
CA TYR A 508 36.68 30.96 25.44
C TYR A 508 38.04 31.08 26.16
N LEU A 509 39.13 30.59 25.54
CA LEU A 509 40.46 31.22 25.32
C LEU A 509 41.54 30.13 24.99
N VAL A 510 42.25 30.24 23.85
CA VAL A 510 43.63 30.77 23.66
C VAL A 510 44.76 29.92 24.27
N HIS A 511 45.21 28.91 23.54
CA HIS A 511 46.59 28.72 23.04
C HIS A 511 46.64 27.41 22.22
N GLY A 512 47.36 27.42 21.10
CA GLY A 512 47.37 26.35 20.12
C GLY A 512 47.89 25.00 20.66
N SER A 513 46.97 24.06 20.82
CA SER A 513 47.11 22.59 20.79
C SER A 513 45.69 22.00 20.76
N PRO A 514 45.39 20.93 20.01
CA PRO A 514 44.03 20.41 19.90
C PRO A 514 43.62 19.71 21.21
N ILE A 515 42.52 20.16 21.81
CA ILE A 515 41.88 19.48 22.94
C ILE A 515 41.21 18.20 22.40
N SER A 516 41.68 17.03 22.82
CA SER A 516 41.10 15.72 22.44
C SER A 516 40.21 15.10 23.52
N SER A 517 39.77 15.87 24.52
CA SER A 517 38.92 15.37 25.58
C SER A 517 37.92 16.42 26.07
N VAL A 518 36.63 16.10 25.93
CA VAL A 518 35.54 16.79 26.62
C VAL A 518 35.26 16.01 27.89
N VAL A 519 35.52 16.62 29.05
CA VAL A 519 35.22 16.02 30.36
C VAL A 519 33.78 16.35 30.72
N MET A 520 32.93 15.34 30.84
CA MET A 520 31.56 15.51 31.34
C MET A 520 31.47 14.92 32.75
N LYS A 521 31.16 15.76 33.74
CA LYS A 521 30.98 15.38 35.14
C LYS A 521 29.51 15.05 35.37
N ILE A 522 29.19 13.83 35.80
CA ILE A 522 27.86 13.43 36.24
C ILE A 522 27.88 13.39 37.78
N ILE A 523 27.04 14.21 38.44
CA ILE A 523 26.69 14.09 39.87
C ILE A 523 25.32 13.44 39.95
#